data_AF-A0A7S1PLQ3-F1
#
_entry.id   AF-A0A7S1PLQ3-F1
#
_cell.length_a   1.000
_cell.length_b   1.000
_cell.length_c   1.000
_cell.angle_alpha   90.00
_cell.angle_beta   90.00
_cell.angle_gamma   90.00
#
_symmetry.space_group_name_H-M   'P 1'
#
loop_
_entity.id
_entity.type
_entity.pdbx_description
1 polymer ?
#
loop_
_entity_poly.entity_id
_entity_poly.type
_entity_poly.pdbx_seq_one_letter_code
_entity_poly.pdbx_strand_id
1 'polypeptide(L)'
;GAAALLKQHPKGSRIFSPSFSASSVPALSLVFYPHGNSNAKPGFCSLGLKAPHGTHLRYRLHVGGMERFTDLRHDVTESWGFTDMCKVEDEVEDDTLRMGVEIIDDIDAHEALTGAGSSRVEWRIGNMARKLQYYRRDVALYSEEFAAGGVERLRLKFYPGGRREADAGWCSLYLEAPKGSELRCRLSVGRRSLSFDRLEKFGEDSVWGFLALCPLREELDGRGGLSLGLEVLEARGLDGRLS
;
A
#
# COMPACT_ATOMS: atom_id res chain seq x y z
N GLY A 1 -5.04 26.91 22.08
CA GLY A 1 -4.50 25.83 22.89
C GLY A 1 -5.14 24.51 22.58
N ALA A 2 -4.33 23.46 22.50
CA ALA A 2 -4.80 22.08 22.34
C ALA A 2 -5.85 21.72 23.41
N ALA A 3 -5.67 22.16 24.66
CA ALA A 3 -6.59 21.88 25.76
C ALA A 3 -8.01 22.47 25.54
N ALA A 4 -8.10 23.69 25.01
CA ALA A 4 -9.39 24.32 24.71
C ALA A 4 -10.09 23.63 23.53
N LEU A 5 -9.31 23.26 22.51
CA LEU A 5 -9.79 22.59 21.31
C LEU A 5 -10.32 21.18 21.62
N LEU A 6 -9.65 20.43 22.51
CA LEU A 6 -10.12 19.13 23.01
C LEU A 6 -11.46 19.19 23.74
N LYS A 7 -11.75 20.27 24.47
CA LYS A 7 -13.03 20.44 25.19
C LYS A 7 -14.19 20.73 24.25
N GLN A 8 -13.93 21.38 23.13
CA GLN A 8 -14.97 21.78 22.15
C GLN A 8 -15.35 20.65 21.19
N HIS A 9 -14.52 19.61 21.10
CA HIS A 9 -14.64 18.58 20.07
C HIS A 9 -14.85 17.20 20.70
N PRO A 10 -16.09 16.82 21.08
CA PRO A 10 -16.39 15.49 21.61
C PRO A 10 -16.10 14.37 20.61
N LYS A 11 -16.17 13.11 21.06
CA LYS A 11 -15.98 11.94 20.17
C LYS A 11 -16.89 12.02 18.94
N GLY A 12 -16.32 11.70 17.78
CA GLY A 12 -16.99 11.80 16.48
C GLY A 12 -16.98 13.19 15.85
N SER A 13 -16.65 14.24 16.59
CA SER A 13 -16.41 15.56 16.01
C SER A 13 -14.99 15.67 15.43
N ARG A 14 -14.86 16.49 14.39
CA ARG A 14 -13.64 16.58 13.59
C ARG A 14 -13.24 18.01 13.33
N ILE A 15 -11.97 18.17 13.01
CA ILE A 15 -11.31 19.41 12.66
C ILE A 15 -10.59 19.19 11.34
N PHE A 16 -10.66 20.21 10.48
CA PHE A 16 -9.91 20.21 9.23
C PHE A 16 -8.72 21.14 9.36
N SER A 17 -7.56 20.71 8.85
CA SER A 17 -6.50 21.68 8.53
C SER A 17 -6.97 22.61 7.41
N PRO A 18 -6.33 23.79 7.24
CA PRO A 18 -6.36 24.48 5.96
C PRO A 18 -5.97 23.53 4.82
N SER A 19 -6.51 23.78 3.63
CA SER A 19 -6.08 23.04 2.44
C SER A 19 -4.64 23.38 2.08
N PHE A 20 -3.89 22.39 1.61
CA PHE A 20 -2.51 22.53 1.17
C PHE A 20 -2.25 21.69 -0.09
N SER A 21 -1.07 21.90 -0.69
CA SER A 21 -0.58 21.10 -1.81
C SER A 21 0.71 20.40 -1.38
N ALA A 22 0.87 19.13 -1.77
CA ALA A 22 2.09 18.36 -1.52
C ALA A 22 2.32 17.34 -2.63
N SER A 23 3.57 17.13 -3.04
CA SER A 23 3.95 16.20 -4.13
C SER A 23 3.09 16.37 -5.38
N SER A 24 2.96 17.62 -5.86
CA SER A 24 2.10 18.03 -7.01
C SER A 24 0.60 17.78 -6.88
N VAL A 25 0.13 17.19 -5.77
CA VAL A 25 -1.31 17.01 -5.50
C VAL A 25 -1.86 18.26 -4.79
N PRO A 26 -2.85 18.96 -5.37
CA PRO A 26 -3.51 20.10 -4.75
C PRO A 26 -4.64 19.68 -3.80
N ALA A 27 -5.14 20.64 -3.02
CA ALA A 27 -6.37 20.51 -2.23
C ALA A 27 -6.40 19.33 -1.25
N LEU A 28 -5.24 18.99 -0.69
CA LEU A 28 -5.11 18.06 0.43
C LEU A 28 -5.53 18.76 1.73
N SER A 29 -6.12 18.02 2.67
CA SER A 29 -6.30 18.49 4.05
C SER A 29 -6.25 17.36 5.06
N LEU A 30 -5.81 17.65 6.28
CA LEU A 30 -5.90 16.71 7.39
C LEU A 30 -7.31 16.75 7.99
N VAL A 31 -7.82 15.58 8.33
CA VAL A 31 -9.08 15.40 9.06
C VAL A 31 -8.76 14.76 10.41
N PHE A 32 -8.85 15.55 11.46
CA PHE A 32 -8.47 15.14 12.81
C PHE A 32 -9.69 15.01 13.72
N TYR A 33 -9.81 13.89 14.41
CA TYR A 33 -10.84 13.65 15.43
C TYR A 33 -10.13 13.57 16.78
N PRO A 34 -10.15 14.64 17.60
CA PRO A 34 -9.38 14.69 18.84
C PRO A 34 -9.72 13.57 19.83
N HIS A 35 -11.01 13.22 19.95
CA HIS A 35 -11.48 12.07 20.75
C HIS A 35 -11.88 10.86 19.90
N GLY A 36 -11.33 10.79 18.69
CA GLY A 36 -11.53 9.69 17.76
C GLY A 36 -12.85 9.76 17.00
N ASN A 37 -12.92 9.03 15.88
CA ASN A 37 -14.18 8.88 15.14
C ASN A 37 -15.12 7.88 15.85
N SER A 38 -16.26 7.56 15.23
CA SER A 38 -17.24 6.62 15.81
C SER A 38 -16.67 5.25 16.13
N ASN A 39 -15.66 4.81 15.37
CA ASN A 39 -15.06 3.48 15.47
C ASN A 39 -13.84 3.43 16.40
N ALA A 40 -13.36 4.59 16.86
CA ALA A 40 -12.18 4.66 17.73
C ALA A 40 -12.48 4.15 19.15
N LYS A 41 -11.47 3.57 19.80
CA LYS A 41 -11.49 3.24 21.22
C LYS A 41 -11.59 4.51 22.07
N PRO A 42 -12.22 4.43 23.26
CA PRO A 42 -12.26 5.57 24.18
C PRO A 42 -10.86 6.13 24.48
N GLY A 43 -10.71 7.45 24.38
CA GLY A 43 -9.48 8.18 24.68
C GLY A 43 -8.46 8.26 23.54
N PHE A 44 -8.67 7.56 22.42
CA PHE A 44 -7.77 7.66 21.27
C PHE A 44 -8.28 8.64 20.21
N CYS A 45 -7.35 9.35 19.56
CA CYS A 45 -7.65 10.19 18.41
C CYS A 45 -7.70 9.40 17.09
N SER A 46 -8.20 10.05 16.04
CA SER A 46 -8.12 9.56 14.67
C SER A 46 -7.59 10.65 13.76
N LEU A 47 -6.79 10.29 12.76
CA LEU A 47 -6.24 11.21 11.79
C LEU A 47 -6.36 10.60 10.40
N GLY A 48 -6.83 11.40 9.45
CA GLY A 48 -6.90 11.04 8.04
C GLY A 48 -6.40 12.16 7.13
N LEU A 49 -6.10 11.80 5.90
CA LEU A 49 -5.85 12.71 4.78
C LEU A 49 -7.08 12.71 3.87
N LYS A 50 -7.64 13.88 3.64
CA LYS A 50 -8.57 14.14 2.55
C LYS A 50 -7.77 14.51 1.30
N ALA A 51 -8.10 13.88 0.18
CA ALA A 51 -7.51 14.15 -1.12
C ALA A 51 -8.59 14.27 -2.19
N PRO A 52 -8.30 14.91 -3.34
CA PRO A 52 -9.21 14.90 -4.49
C PRO A 52 -9.55 13.48 -4.97
N HIS A 53 -10.72 13.33 -5.60
CA HIS A 53 -11.11 12.07 -6.24
C HIS A 53 -10.10 11.62 -7.30
N GLY A 54 -9.86 10.30 -7.38
CA GLY A 54 -8.88 9.69 -8.26
C GLY A 54 -7.43 9.89 -7.85
N THR A 55 -7.17 10.41 -6.65
CA THR A 55 -5.80 10.59 -6.14
C THR A 55 -5.29 9.32 -5.49
N HIS A 56 -4.18 8.77 -5.99
CA HIS A 56 -3.52 7.63 -5.36
C HIS A 56 -2.18 8.02 -4.73
N LEU A 57 -2.08 7.89 -3.41
CA LEU A 57 -0.92 8.36 -2.65
C LEU A 57 -0.43 7.32 -1.67
N ARG A 58 0.88 7.33 -1.44
CA ARG A 58 1.49 6.71 -0.26
C ARG A 58 1.95 7.80 0.68
N TYR A 59 1.59 7.66 1.96
CA TYR A 59 1.95 8.69 2.92
C TYR A 59 2.02 8.16 4.35
N ARG A 60 2.74 8.93 5.16
CA ARG A 60 2.84 8.74 6.61
C ARG A 60 2.05 9.86 7.29
N LEU A 61 1.18 9.48 8.21
CA LEU A 61 0.49 10.40 9.11
C LEU A 61 1.18 10.39 10.47
N HIS A 62 1.24 11.55 11.12
CA HIS A 62 1.78 11.64 12.47
C HIS A 62 0.95 12.54 13.40
N VAL A 63 0.94 12.19 14.69
CA VAL A 63 0.35 12.96 15.79
C VAL A 63 1.35 12.89 16.95
N GLY A 64 1.97 14.02 17.30
CA GLY A 64 3.13 14.07 18.18
C GLY A 64 4.27 13.20 17.66
N GLY A 65 4.76 12.30 18.50
CA GLY A 65 5.75 11.28 18.16
C GLY A 65 5.17 10.00 17.54
N MET A 66 3.84 9.85 17.49
CA MET A 66 3.19 8.69 16.89
C MET A 66 3.09 8.82 15.38
N GLU A 67 3.48 7.77 14.66
CA GLU A 67 3.50 7.76 13.20
C GLU A 67 2.93 6.46 12.64
N ARG A 68 2.15 6.54 11.55
CA ARG A 68 1.64 5.37 10.83
C ARG A 68 1.63 5.59 9.33
N PHE A 69 1.84 4.50 8.58
CA PHE A 69 2.00 4.49 7.13
C PHE A 69 0.83 3.80 6.42
N THR A 70 0.28 4.43 5.38
CA THR A 70 -0.81 3.87 4.57
C THR A 70 -0.72 4.27 3.10
N ASP A 71 -1.48 3.54 2.28
CA ASP A 71 -1.71 3.83 0.86
C ASP A 71 -3.19 4.22 0.67
N LEU A 72 -3.45 5.33 -0.02
CA LEU A 72 -4.76 5.71 -0.53
C LEU A 72 -4.85 5.23 -1.99
N ARG A 73 -5.70 4.25 -2.25
CA ARG A 73 -5.96 3.67 -3.59
C ARG A 73 -7.45 3.66 -3.96
N HIS A 74 -8.29 4.28 -3.14
CA HIS A 74 -9.73 4.27 -3.30
C HIS A 74 -10.27 5.69 -3.17
N ASP A 75 -11.34 5.98 -3.90
CA ASP A 75 -12.11 7.19 -3.68
C ASP A 75 -12.74 7.16 -2.28
N VAL A 76 -12.25 8.03 -1.42
CA VAL A 76 -12.80 8.24 -0.09
C VAL A 76 -13.56 9.55 -0.05
N THR A 77 -14.78 9.51 0.47
CA THR A 77 -15.67 10.68 0.53
C THR A 77 -15.23 11.69 1.59
N GLU A 78 -14.65 11.22 2.70
CA GLU A 78 -14.18 12.08 3.79
C GLU A 78 -12.65 12.14 3.86
N SER A 79 -12.00 11.04 4.22
CA SER A 79 -10.56 10.92 4.35
C SER A 79 -10.13 9.46 4.48
N TRP A 80 -8.84 9.20 4.28
CA TRP A 80 -8.22 7.90 4.55
C TRP A 80 -7.11 8.05 5.58
N GLY A 81 -6.95 7.07 6.46
CA GLY A 81 -5.99 7.14 7.54
C GLY A 81 -6.31 6.14 8.64
N PHE A 82 -6.15 6.57 9.89
CA PHE A 82 -6.14 5.66 11.03
C PHE A 82 -7.13 6.07 12.11
N THR A 83 -7.83 5.06 12.62
CA THR A 83 -8.41 5.07 13.95
C THR A 83 -7.36 4.68 14.98
N ASP A 84 -7.62 5.01 16.24
CA ASP A 84 -6.78 4.64 17.37
C ASP A 84 -5.31 5.02 17.21
N MET A 85 -5.02 6.26 16.78
CA MET A 85 -3.64 6.71 16.54
C MET A 85 -2.84 6.73 17.84
N CYS A 86 -3.21 7.62 18.76
CA CYS A 86 -2.62 7.79 20.09
C CYS A 86 -3.65 8.48 21.00
N LYS A 87 -3.32 8.60 22.29
CA LYS A 87 -4.05 9.52 23.18
C LYS A 87 -3.47 10.91 23.02
N VAL A 88 -4.32 11.91 22.81
CA VAL A 88 -3.84 13.27 22.53
C VAL A 88 -3.07 13.86 23.71
N GLU A 89 -3.53 13.60 24.92
CA GLU A 89 -2.92 14.09 26.16
C GLU A 89 -1.46 13.67 26.34
N ASP A 90 -1.06 12.53 25.77
CA ASP A 90 0.32 12.02 25.83
C ASP A 90 1.25 12.75 24.84
N GLU A 91 0.67 13.46 23.85
CA GLU A 91 1.41 14.05 22.72
C GLU A 91 1.34 15.60 22.70
N VAL A 92 0.64 16.22 23.65
CA VAL A 92 0.57 17.68 23.77
C VAL A 92 1.80 18.19 24.50
N GLU A 93 2.54 19.09 23.86
CA GLU A 93 3.69 19.78 24.43
C GLU A 93 3.40 21.29 24.43
N ASP A 94 3.53 21.95 25.58
CA ASP A 94 3.30 23.41 25.72
C ASP A 94 1.97 23.89 25.09
N ASP A 95 0.88 23.17 25.37
CA ASP A 95 -0.47 23.41 24.84
C ASP A 95 -0.55 23.38 23.29
N THR A 96 0.43 22.73 22.66
CA THR A 96 0.54 22.53 21.21
C THR A 96 0.54 21.04 20.88
N LEU A 97 -0.28 20.66 19.91
CA LEU A 97 -0.27 19.31 19.33
C LEU A 97 0.24 19.40 17.90
N ARG A 98 1.33 18.68 17.60
CA ARG A 98 1.87 18.61 16.24
C ARG A 98 1.24 17.44 15.51
N MET A 99 0.74 17.68 14.30
CA MET A 99 0.25 16.63 13.41
C MET A 99 0.56 17.00 11.98
N GLY A 100 0.64 15.99 11.13
CA GLY A 100 1.03 16.24 9.75
C GLY A 100 0.93 15.00 8.89
N VAL A 101 1.28 15.22 7.62
CA VAL A 101 1.39 14.19 6.61
C VAL A 101 2.70 14.37 5.86
N GLU A 102 3.34 13.26 5.55
CA GLU A 102 4.44 13.19 4.61
C GLU A 102 4.03 12.35 3.41
N ILE A 103 3.91 12.98 2.23
CA ILE A 103 3.63 12.26 0.99
C ILE A 103 4.91 11.57 0.53
N ILE A 104 4.92 10.24 0.62
CA ILE A 104 6.05 9.38 0.27
C ILE A 104 6.10 9.15 -1.23
N ASP A 105 4.94 9.00 -1.87
CA ASP A 105 4.86 8.75 -3.29
C ASP A 105 3.50 9.12 -3.87
N ASP A 106 3.53 9.75 -5.03
CA ASP A 106 2.38 9.83 -5.94
C ASP A 106 2.38 8.54 -6.77
N ILE A 107 1.38 7.69 -6.54
CA ILE A 107 1.29 6.36 -7.16
C ILE A 107 1.06 6.52 -8.67
N ASP A 108 0.18 7.44 -9.06
CA ASP A 108 -0.22 7.65 -10.46
C ASP A 108 0.95 8.17 -11.31
N ALA A 109 1.83 8.97 -10.71
CA ALA A 109 3.00 9.50 -11.40
C ALA A 109 4.14 8.47 -11.58
N HIS A 110 4.19 7.43 -10.74
CA HIS A 110 5.36 6.54 -10.67
C HIS A 110 5.06 5.07 -10.89
N GLU A 111 3.80 4.65 -10.95
CA GLU A 111 3.44 3.26 -11.16
C GLU A 111 2.58 3.09 -12.40
N ALA A 112 2.85 2.02 -13.14
CA ALA A 112 2.05 1.65 -14.29
C ALA A 112 1.95 0.13 -14.36
N LEU A 113 0.71 -0.36 -14.50
CA LEU A 113 0.43 -1.75 -14.76
C LEU A 113 0.07 -1.92 -16.24
N THR A 114 0.87 -2.68 -16.98
CA THR A 114 0.68 -2.88 -18.41
C THR A 114 0.57 -4.37 -18.73
N GLY A 115 -0.51 -4.76 -19.39
CA GLY A 115 -0.67 -6.10 -19.96
C GLY A 115 0.13 -6.27 -21.26
N ALA A 116 0.67 -7.47 -21.48
CA ALA A 116 1.30 -7.88 -22.72
C ALA A 116 0.66 -9.19 -23.21
N GLY A 117 -0.41 -9.06 -24.01
CA GLY A 117 -1.26 -10.20 -24.36
C GLY A 117 -2.18 -10.63 -23.21
N SER A 118 -2.75 -11.83 -23.29
CA SER A 118 -3.75 -12.31 -22.33
C SER A 118 -3.17 -12.96 -21.07
N SER A 119 -1.89 -13.33 -21.07
CA SER A 119 -1.26 -14.11 -19.98
C SER A 119 -0.13 -13.40 -19.24
N ARG A 120 0.31 -12.23 -19.72
CA ARG A 120 1.45 -11.52 -19.14
C ARG A 120 1.08 -10.12 -18.68
N VAL A 121 1.57 -9.76 -17.51
CA VAL A 121 1.42 -8.43 -16.91
C VAL A 121 2.78 -7.95 -16.41
N GLU A 122 3.04 -6.66 -16.61
CA GLU A 122 4.21 -5.97 -16.09
C GLU A 122 3.78 -4.78 -15.24
N TRP A 123 4.25 -4.74 -13.99
CA TRP A 123 4.08 -3.62 -13.07
C TRP A 123 5.40 -2.87 -12.95
N ARG A 124 5.44 -1.66 -13.51
CA ARG A 124 6.59 -0.75 -13.40
C ARG A 124 6.40 0.14 -12.19
N ILE A 125 7.46 0.26 -11.39
CA ILE A 125 7.50 1.05 -10.15
C ILE A 125 8.70 1.99 -10.22
N GLY A 126 8.44 3.28 -10.24
CA GLY A 126 9.44 4.33 -10.16
C GLY A 126 9.76 4.74 -8.72
N ASN A 127 10.70 5.66 -8.57
CA ASN A 127 11.01 6.30 -7.28
C ASN A 127 11.38 5.30 -6.17
N MET A 128 12.05 4.18 -6.52
CA MET A 128 12.36 3.12 -5.56
C MET A 128 13.33 3.58 -4.47
N ALA A 129 14.27 4.48 -4.79
CA ALA A 129 15.21 5.01 -3.80
C ALA A 129 14.50 5.67 -2.60
N ARG A 130 13.40 6.40 -2.87
CA ARG A 130 12.57 7.00 -1.82
C ARG A 130 11.72 5.96 -1.11
N LYS A 131 11.04 5.07 -1.86
CA LYS A 131 10.23 3.99 -1.27
C LYS A 131 11.04 3.12 -0.30
N LEU A 132 12.27 2.77 -0.64
CA LEU A 132 13.14 1.93 0.18
C LEU A 132 13.49 2.52 1.55
N GLN A 133 13.26 3.82 1.79
CA GLN A 133 13.42 4.44 3.11
C GLN A 133 12.30 4.04 4.09
N TYR A 134 11.10 3.72 3.57
CA TYR A 134 9.91 3.39 4.34
C TYR A 134 9.52 1.91 4.24
N TYR A 135 9.77 1.29 3.09
CA TYR A 135 9.46 -0.11 2.79
C TYR A 135 10.53 -1.05 3.32
N ARG A 136 10.56 -1.17 4.65
CA ARG A 136 11.44 -2.08 5.38
C ARG A 136 10.92 -3.53 5.27
N ARG A 137 11.65 -4.45 5.90
CA ARG A 137 11.25 -5.86 6.02
C ARG A 137 9.81 -5.99 6.53
N ASP A 138 9.08 -6.95 5.97
CA ASP A 138 7.64 -7.21 6.23
C ASP A 138 6.66 -6.11 5.77
N VAL A 139 7.11 -5.05 5.08
CA VAL A 139 6.23 -4.03 4.51
C VAL A 139 6.05 -4.28 3.00
N ALA A 140 4.81 -4.52 2.57
CA ALA A 140 4.48 -4.85 1.19
C ALA A 140 3.93 -3.66 0.40
N LEU A 141 4.37 -3.54 -0.86
CA LEU A 141 3.69 -2.83 -1.94
C LEU A 141 2.67 -3.75 -2.59
N TYR A 142 1.54 -3.19 -3.01
CA TYR A 142 0.50 -3.89 -3.75
C TYR A 142 0.30 -3.23 -5.10
N SER A 143 0.18 -4.04 -6.17
CA SER A 143 -0.30 -3.53 -7.45
C SER A 143 -1.79 -3.21 -7.36
N GLU A 144 -2.32 -2.55 -8.39
CA GLU A 144 -3.75 -2.62 -8.67
C GLU A 144 -4.18 -4.05 -8.99
N GLU A 145 -5.48 -4.32 -8.90
CA GLU A 145 -6.03 -5.59 -9.35
C GLU A 145 -6.00 -5.68 -10.88
N PHE A 146 -5.80 -6.88 -11.41
CA PHE A 146 -5.73 -7.11 -12.84
C PHE A 146 -6.23 -8.50 -13.25
N ALA A 147 -6.34 -8.70 -14.55
CA ALA A 147 -6.68 -9.98 -15.17
C ALA A 147 -5.47 -10.56 -15.92
N ALA A 148 -5.25 -11.87 -15.80
CA ALA A 148 -4.30 -12.60 -16.64
C ALA A 148 -4.67 -14.09 -16.72
N GLY A 149 -4.48 -14.69 -17.90
CA GLY A 149 -4.77 -16.10 -18.13
C GLY A 149 -6.23 -16.50 -17.90
N GLY A 150 -7.16 -15.56 -18.10
CA GLY A 150 -8.59 -15.75 -17.83
C GLY A 150 -8.98 -15.73 -16.34
N VAL A 151 -8.06 -15.35 -15.45
CA VAL A 151 -8.35 -15.15 -14.02
C VAL A 151 -8.37 -13.66 -13.71
N GLU A 152 -9.48 -13.21 -13.15
CA GLU A 152 -9.73 -11.82 -12.72
C GLU A 152 -9.28 -11.59 -11.27
N ARG A 153 -9.17 -10.32 -10.86
CA ARG A 153 -8.82 -9.91 -9.48
C ARG A 153 -7.52 -10.52 -8.96
N LEU A 154 -6.54 -10.65 -9.84
CA LEU A 154 -5.16 -10.97 -9.46
C LEU A 154 -4.49 -9.72 -8.91
N ARG A 155 -3.54 -9.89 -7.98
CA ARG A 155 -2.76 -8.78 -7.43
C ARG A 155 -1.33 -9.21 -7.12
N LEU A 156 -0.35 -8.38 -7.48
CA LEU A 156 1.04 -8.58 -7.06
C LEU A 156 1.23 -7.97 -5.66
N LYS A 157 1.83 -8.76 -4.78
CA LYS A 157 2.24 -8.38 -3.43
C LYS A 157 3.75 -8.47 -3.33
N PHE A 158 4.40 -7.33 -3.27
CA PHE A 158 5.85 -7.21 -3.34
C PHE A 158 6.42 -6.66 -2.03
N TYR A 159 7.44 -7.32 -1.48
CA TYR A 159 8.16 -6.88 -0.28
C TYR A 159 9.56 -6.42 -0.69
N PRO A 160 9.82 -5.12 -0.85
CA PRO A 160 11.13 -4.62 -1.26
C PRO A 160 12.26 -5.00 -0.29
N GLY A 161 11.98 -4.95 1.02
CA GLY A 161 12.90 -5.38 2.08
C GLY A 161 12.83 -6.87 2.43
N GLY A 162 12.07 -7.66 1.66
CA GLY A 162 11.78 -9.06 1.92
C GLY A 162 10.81 -9.29 3.08
N ARG A 163 10.28 -10.51 3.19
CA ARG A 163 9.63 -10.98 4.43
C ARG A 163 10.65 -11.37 5.49
N ARG A 164 10.18 -11.55 6.72
CA ARG A 164 10.97 -11.88 7.91
C ARG A 164 12.01 -12.98 7.69
N GLU A 165 11.60 -14.03 7.00
CA GLU A 165 12.39 -15.24 6.77
C GLU A 165 13.34 -15.13 5.57
N ALA A 166 13.29 -14.04 4.80
CA ALA A 166 14.18 -13.83 3.67
C ALA A 166 15.57 -13.36 4.13
N ASP A 167 16.59 -13.66 3.34
CA ASP A 167 17.95 -13.15 3.55
C ASP A 167 17.99 -11.62 3.51
N ALA A 168 18.96 -11.03 4.22
CA ALA A 168 19.12 -9.57 4.25
C ALA A 168 19.36 -9.02 2.83
N GLY A 169 18.58 -8.01 2.44
CA GLY A 169 18.67 -7.37 1.12
C GLY A 169 17.94 -8.10 -0.02
N TRP A 170 17.37 -9.27 0.25
CA TRP A 170 16.54 -9.98 -0.72
C TRP A 170 15.09 -9.51 -0.67
N CYS A 171 14.46 -9.39 -1.83
CA CYS A 171 13.04 -9.10 -1.93
C CYS A 171 12.20 -10.37 -2.05
N SER A 172 10.92 -10.25 -1.69
CA SER A 172 9.92 -11.31 -1.84
C SER A 172 8.81 -10.83 -2.77
N LEU A 173 8.30 -11.73 -3.62
CA LEU A 173 7.20 -11.41 -4.54
C LEU A 173 6.17 -12.54 -4.51
N TYR A 174 4.92 -12.16 -4.31
CA TYR A 174 3.78 -13.06 -4.26
C TYR A 174 2.68 -12.60 -5.20
N LEU A 175 1.89 -13.56 -5.63
CA LEU A 175 0.62 -13.39 -6.32
C LEU A 175 -0.49 -13.66 -5.32
N GLU A 176 -1.48 -12.78 -5.29
CA GLU A 176 -2.77 -13.01 -4.68
C GLU A 176 -3.76 -13.31 -5.82
N ALA A 177 -4.62 -14.31 -5.62
CA ALA A 177 -5.64 -14.68 -6.60
C ALA A 177 -6.94 -15.07 -5.89
N PRO A 178 -8.10 -15.01 -6.57
CA PRO A 178 -9.37 -15.41 -5.97
C PRO A 178 -9.34 -16.86 -5.49
N LYS A 179 -9.99 -17.10 -4.34
CA LYS A 179 -10.25 -18.45 -3.81
C LYS A 179 -10.80 -19.35 -4.91
N GLY A 180 -10.27 -20.57 -5.02
CA GLY A 180 -10.67 -21.56 -6.01
C GLY A 180 -9.90 -21.50 -7.33
N SER A 181 -9.13 -20.44 -7.58
CA SER A 181 -8.24 -20.38 -8.74
C SER A 181 -7.08 -21.37 -8.60
N GLU A 182 -6.66 -21.98 -9.70
CA GLU A 182 -5.45 -22.78 -9.76
C GLU A 182 -4.52 -22.22 -10.84
N LEU A 183 -3.29 -21.85 -10.47
CA LEU A 183 -2.36 -21.16 -11.36
C LEU A 183 -0.96 -21.76 -11.26
N ARG A 184 -0.31 -21.91 -12.41
CA ARG A 184 1.13 -22.10 -12.53
C ARG A 184 1.65 -20.88 -13.26
N CYS A 185 2.50 -20.11 -12.61
CA CYS A 185 2.99 -18.86 -13.18
C CYS A 185 4.49 -18.69 -12.98
N ARG A 186 5.04 -17.73 -13.71
CA ARG A 186 6.37 -17.17 -13.49
C ARG A 186 6.21 -15.77 -12.90
N LEU A 187 6.95 -15.50 -11.84
CA LEU A 187 7.07 -14.18 -11.23
C LEU A 187 8.47 -13.63 -11.49
N SER A 188 8.57 -12.33 -11.80
CA SER A 188 9.86 -11.68 -12.07
C SER A 188 10.03 -10.38 -11.30
N VAL A 189 11.29 -10.10 -10.92
CA VAL A 189 11.76 -8.83 -10.36
C VAL A 189 12.98 -8.41 -11.19
N GLY A 190 12.88 -7.31 -11.91
CA GLY A 190 13.86 -6.90 -12.90
C GLY A 190 14.12 -8.00 -13.93
N ARG A 191 15.36 -8.47 -13.98
CA ARG A 191 15.81 -9.53 -14.90
C ARG A 191 15.73 -10.93 -14.29
N ARG A 192 15.41 -11.04 -12.99
CA ARG A 192 15.32 -12.32 -12.28
C ARG A 192 13.89 -12.83 -12.34
N SER A 193 13.74 -14.13 -12.48
CA SER A 193 12.43 -14.77 -12.47
C SER A 193 12.51 -16.17 -11.89
N LEU A 194 11.41 -16.60 -11.28
CA LEU A 194 11.21 -17.95 -10.77
C LEU A 194 9.80 -18.40 -11.19
N SER A 195 9.64 -19.70 -11.41
CA SER A 195 8.38 -20.30 -11.83
C SER A 195 7.88 -21.27 -10.78
N PHE A 196 6.56 -21.38 -10.62
CA PHE A 196 5.98 -22.44 -9.80
C PHE A 196 6.23 -23.77 -10.50
N ASP A 197 6.74 -24.75 -9.76
CA ASP A 197 7.00 -26.09 -10.28
C ASP A 197 5.71 -26.84 -10.61
N ARG A 198 4.60 -26.46 -9.97
CA ARG A 198 3.28 -27.10 -10.07
C ARG A 198 2.17 -26.07 -10.19
N LEU A 199 0.98 -26.56 -10.51
CA LEU A 199 -0.26 -25.80 -10.43
C LEU A 199 -0.62 -25.61 -8.95
N GLU A 200 -0.66 -24.36 -8.50
CA GLU A 200 -0.95 -24.00 -7.12
C GLU A 200 -2.40 -23.58 -6.94
N LYS A 201 -3.04 -24.11 -5.89
CA LYS A 201 -4.43 -23.81 -5.55
C LYS A 201 -4.50 -22.64 -4.56
N PHE A 202 -5.28 -21.64 -4.90
CA PHE A 202 -5.49 -20.47 -4.05
C PHE A 202 -6.71 -20.70 -3.15
N GLY A 203 -6.46 -20.79 -1.84
CA GLY A 203 -7.50 -20.79 -0.82
C GLY A 203 -7.93 -19.38 -0.44
N GLU A 204 -8.70 -19.30 0.64
CA GLU A 204 -9.02 -18.03 1.30
C GLU A 204 -7.73 -17.43 1.87
N ASP A 205 -7.49 -16.14 1.61
CA ASP A 205 -6.28 -15.39 2.00
C ASP A 205 -4.93 -15.99 1.55
N SER A 206 -4.98 -16.96 0.62
CA SER A 206 -3.77 -17.64 0.16
C SER A 206 -2.99 -16.77 -0.82
N VAL A 207 -1.68 -16.71 -0.60
CA VAL A 207 -0.74 -16.03 -1.50
C VAL A 207 0.37 -17.00 -1.88
N TRP A 208 0.70 -17.06 -3.16
CA TRP A 208 1.74 -17.95 -3.68
C TRP A 208 2.85 -17.14 -4.31
N GLY A 209 4.10 -17.54 -4.10
CA GLY A 209 5.24 -16.73 -4.53
C GLY A 209 6.55 -17.18 -3.94
N PHE A 210 7.52 -16.28 -3.98
CA PHE A 210 8.90 -16.57 -3.62
C PHE A 210 9.33 -15.68 -2.46
N LEU A 211 9.78 -16.34 -1.38
CA LEU A 211 10.31 -15.69 -0.19
C LEU A 211 11.62 -14.95 -0.46
N ALA A 212 12.52 -15.56 -1.21
CA ALA A 212 13.80 -14.98 -1.56
C ALA A 212 13.95 -15.09 -3.08
N LEU A 213 13.58 -14.03 -3.80
CA LEU A 213 13.63 -14.04 -5.27
C LEU A 213 15.00 -13.55 -5.76
N CYS A 214 15.43 -12.37 -5.31
CA CYS A 214 16.74 -11.81 -5.66
C CYS A 214 17.17 -10.66 -4.73
N PRO A 215 18.46 -10.28 -4.73
CA PRO A 215 18.92 -9.01 -4.16
C PRO A 215 18.33 -7.82 -4.93
N LEU A 216 17.48 -7.01 -4.27
CA LEU A 216 16.69 -5.99 -4.98
C LEU A 216 17.54 -4.92 -5.68
N ARG A 217 18.64 -4.50 -5.05
CA ARG A 217 19.47 -3.39 -5.53
C ARG A 217 20.12 -3.68 -6.88
N GLU A 218 20.31 -4.95 -7.23
CA GLU A 218 20.90 -5.39 -8.50
C GLU A 218 19.89 -5.38 -9.66
N GLU A 219 18.61 -5.23 -9.35
CA GLU A 219 17.50 -5.30 -10.30
C GLU A 219 16.83 -3.95 -10.56
N LEU A 220 17.31 -2.88 -9.91
CA LEU A 220 16.90 -1.51 -10.23
C LEU A 220 17.44 -1.11 -11.61
N ASP A 221 16.62 -0.41 -12.39
CA ASP A 221 17.06 0.18 -13.65
C ASP A 221 17.95 1.41 -13.41
N GLY A 222 18.59 1.92 -14.47
CA GLY A 222 19.49 3.08 -14.39
C GLY A 222 18.82 4.40 -13.94
N ARG A 223 17.48 4.44 -13.84
CA ARG A 223 16.70 5.58 -13.35
C ARG A 223 16.15 5.33 -11.94
N GLY A 224 16.52 4.22 -11.29
CA GLY A 224 15.99 3.85 -9.98
C GLY A 224 14.54 3.38 -10.00
N GLY A 225 14.07 2.91 -11.16
CA GLY A 225 12.82 2.18 -11.31
C GLY A 225 13.03 0.66 -11.17
N LEU A 226 11.92 -0.07 -11.09
CA LEU A 226 11.88 -1.52 -11.01
C LEU A 226 10.72 -2.03 -11.87
N SER A 227 10.93 -3.17 -12.53
CA SER A 227 9.85 -3.89 -13.22
C SER A 227 9.56 -5.20 -12.47
N LEU A 228 8.29 -5.44 -12.18
CA LEU A 228 7.77 -6.69 -11.66
C LEU A 228 6.89 -7.35 -12.71
N GLY A 229 6.93 -8.67 -12.82
CA GLY A 229 6.18 -9.37 -13.85
C GLY A 229 5.44 -10.60 -13.34
N LEU A 230 4.31 -10.87 -14.00
CA LEU A 230 3.59 -12.12 -13.96
C LEU A 230 3.48 -12.66 -15.39
N GLU A 231 3.77 -13.94 -15.57
CA GLU A 231 3.41 -14.70 -16.76
C GLU A 231 2.65 -15.96 -16.34
N VAL A 232 1.37 -16.06 -16.73
CA VAL A 232 0.53 -17.23 -16.48
C VAL A 232 0.89 -18.31 -17.48
N LEU A 233 1.38 -19.45 -16.98
CA LEU A 233 1.79 -20.60 -17.79
C LEU A 233 0.64 -21.62 -17.92
N GLU A 234 -0.19 -21.73 -16.88
CA GLU A 234 -1.38 -22.56 -16.85
C GLU A 234 -2.38 -21.96 -15.84
N ALA A 235 -3.67 -21.96 -16.18
CA ALA A 235 -4.74 -21.48 -15.32
C ALA A 235 -5.95 -22.41 -15.39
N ARG A 236 -6.59 -22.63 -14.24
CA ARG A 236 -7.94 -23.21 -14.14
C ARG A 236 -8.79 -22.27 -13.29
N GLY A 237 -9.86 -21.78 -13.91
CA GLY A 237 -10.81 -20.88 -13.25
C GLY A 237 -11.73 -21.62 -12.29
N LEU A 238 -12.51 -20.84 -11.55
CA LEU A 238 -13.52 -21.28 -10.59
C LEU A 238 -14.59 -22.22 -11.18
N ASP A 239 -14.82 -22.16 -12.49
CA ASP A 239 -15.76 -23.00 -13.20
C ASP A 239 -15.03 -23.90 -14.18
N GLY A 240 -15.09 -25.22 -13.95
CA GLY A 240 -14.79 -26.25 -14.93
C GLY A 240 -15.80 -26.29 -16.09
N ARG A 241 -16.09 -25.14 -16.70
CA ARG A 241 -16.82 -25.00 -17.96
C ARG A 241 -16.10 -24.00 -18.87
N LEU A 242 -14.99 -24.46 -19.41
CA LEU A 242 -14.59 -24.07 -20.76
C LEU A 242 -15.18 -25.12 -21.73
N SER A 243 -16.45 -24.92 -22.08
CA SER A 243 -17.10 -25.32 -23.35
C SER A 243 -18.55 -24.87 -23.33
#